data_AF-A0AAD9Z1L2-F1
#
_entry.id   AF-A0AAD9Z1L2-F1
#
_cell.length_a   1.000
_cell.length_b   1.000
_cell.length_c   1.000
_cell.angle_alpha   90.00
_cell.angle_beta   90.00
_cell.angle_gamma   90.00
#
_symmetry.space_group_name_H-M   'P 1'
#
loop_
_entity.id
_entity.type
_entity.pdbx_description
1 polymer ?
#
loop_
_entity_poly.entity_id
_entity_poly.type
_entity_poly.pdbx_seq_one_letter_code
_entity_poly.pdbx_strand_id
1 'polypeptide(L)'
;MVFDYINVAEIHNTTIPSSSILTNDTLLQIRTLADTHEYNLAYNASDPIRAMTGATLAAQIVQALNTTVAGAGKKPINIQFGAYGGFQSFFGLANLTQANPDFYGVPDYASTMTFELFTNAAPSPFPAPEDLGVRFLFHNGTTGNNSVPVAYPLFGQSNTTLSWSDFVSGMNKFAVGSQSAWCEACGNSTGVCASPTTSASGSSTSGGSGSSSGGISKTVAGVIGAMVTLAVILGVEATIMLIAGLRVVRKNRLTAGARQGNVAPKA
;
A
#
# COMPACT_ATOMS: atom_id res chain seq x y z
N MET A 1 -8.52 24.20 -7.10
CA MET A 1 -8.52 25.45 -6.31
C MET A 1 -8.21 26.66 -7.20
N VAL A 2 -8.35 27.90 -6.70
CA VAL A 2 -7.88 29.12 -7.41
C VAL A 2 -6.38 29.04 -7.71
N PHE A 3 -5.61 28.52 -6.76
CA PHE A 3 -4.18 28.25 -6.93
C PHE A 3 -3.89 27.40 -8.17
N ASP A 4 -4.55 26.26 -8.35
CA ASP A 4 -4.28 25.36 -9.49
C ASP A 4 -4.46 26.07 -10.84
N TYR A 5 -5.54 26.85 -10.99
CA TYR A 5 -5.82 27.57 -12.22
C TYR A 5 -4.72 28.59 -12.54
N ILE A 6 -4.28 29.36 -11.53
CA ILE A 6 -3.20 30.33 -11.68
C ILE A 6 -1.87 29.61 -11.95
N ASN A 7 -1.54 28.56 -11.19
CA ASN A 7 -0.31 27.79 -11.35
C ASN A 7 -0.18 27.20 -12.75
N VAL A 8 -1.26 26.60 -13.28
CA VAL A 8 -1.30 26.08 -14.66
C VAL A 8 -1.10 27.20 -15.68
N ALA A 9 -1.75 28.36 -15.47
CA ALA A 9 -1.62 29.47 -16.39
C ALA A 9 -0.19 30.03 -16.45
N GLU A 10 0.48 30.12 -15.30
CA GLU A 10 1.88 30.57 -15.18
C GLU A 10 2.84 29.60 -15.89
N ILE A 11 2.75 28.29 -15.64
CA ILE A 11 3.67 27.31 -16.26
C ILE A 11 3.50 27.19 -17.78
N HIS A 12 2.32 27.53 -18.32
CA HIS A 12 2.04 27.53 -19.76
C HIS A 12 2.23 28.90 -20.43
N ASN A 13 2.78 29.88 -19.70
CA ASN A 13 3.00 31.25 -20.18
C ASN A 13 1.73 31.86 -20.81
N THR A 14 0.58 31.54 -20.22
CA THR A 14 -0.72 32.09 -20.65
C THR A 14 -0.98 33.39 -19.90
N THR A 15 -1.32 34.44 -20.63
CA THR A 15 -1.52 35.77 -20.04
C THR A 15 -2.79 35.78 -19.18
N ILE A 16 -2.63 35.88 -17.85
CA ILE A 16 -3.70 36.34 -16.97
C ILE A 16 -3.62 37.88 -16.92
N PRO A 17 -4.66 38.62 -17.34
CA PRO A 17 -4.66 40.08 -17.35
C PRO A 17 -4.83 40.66 -15.94
N SER A 18 -3.88 40.35 -15.04
CA SER A 18 -3.94 40.69 -13.61
C SER A 18 -2.54 40.80 -12.99
N SER A 19 -1.53 41.20 -13.76
CA SER A 19 -0.13 41.30 -13.30
C SER A 19 0.08 42.25 -12.11
N SER A 20 -0.80 43.23 -11.92
CA SER A 20 -0.79 44.11 -10.74
C SER A 20 -1.26 43.42 -9.46
N ILE A 21 -1.94 42.28 -9.57
CA ILE A 21 -2.47 41.48 -8.46
C ILE A 21 -1.64 40.21 -8.26
N LEU A 22 -1.22 39.56 -9.34
CA LEU A 22 -0.39 38.35 -9.34
C LEU A 22 1.10 38.69 -9.13
N THR A 23 1.38 39.38 -8.03
CA THR A 23 2.75 39.60 -7.57
C THR A 23 3.35 38.30 -7.01
N ASN A 24 4.69 38.23 -6.90
CA ASN A 24 5.36 37.08 -6.27
C ASN A 24 4.85 36.80 -4.85
N ASP A 25 4.55 37.85 -4.08
CA ASP A 25 4.02 37.70 -2.71
C ASP A 25 2.61 37.11 -2.73
N THR A 26 1.76 37.57 -3.66
CA THR A 26 0.42 36.98 -3.86
C THR A 26 0.53 35.51 -4.26
N LEU A 27 1.42 35.17 -5.21
CA LEU A 27 1.65 33.81 -5.68
C LEU A 27 2.13 32.89 -4.56
N LEU A 28 3.05 33.37 -3.72
CA LEU A 28 3.50 32.65 -2.52
C LEU A 28 2.34 32.44 -1.54
N GLN A 29 1.57 33.49 -1.26
CA GLN A 29 0.44 33.42 -0.33
C GLN A 29 -0.61 32.41 -0.79
N ILE A 30 -1.01 32.43 -2.07
CA ILE A 30 -1.99 31.46 -2.59
C ILE A 30 -1.44 30.04 -2.58
N ARG A 31 -0.14 29.84 -2.82
CA ARG A 31 0.51 28.52 -2.70
C ARG A 31 0.45 28.02 -1.26
N THR A 32 0.88 28.83 -0.29
CA THR A 32 0.84 28.45 1.13
C THR A 32 -0.57 28.13 1.62
N LEU A 33 -1.57 28.91 1.19
CA LEU A 33 -2.97 28.63 1.51
C LEU A 33 -3.46 27.34 0.86
N ALA A 34 -3.07 27.05 -0.38
CA ALA A 34 -3.40 25.81 -1.06
C ALA A 34 -2.74 24.60 -0.38
N ASP A 35 -1.46 24.69 -0.06
CA ASP A 35 -0.71 23.67 0.69
C ASP A 35 -1.42 23.32 2.01
N THR A 36 -1.78 24.35 2.78
CA THR A 36 -2.50 24.19 4.05
C THR A 36 -3.88 23.57 3.85
N HIS A 37 -4.63 24.01 2.84
CA HIS A 37 -5.96 23.48 2.55
C HIS A 37 -5.92 22.01 2.16
N GLU A 38 -5.07 21.66 1.18
CA GLU A 38 -4.99 20.30 0.64
C GLU A 38 -4.45 19.32 1.68
N TYR A 39 -3.45 19.70 2.47
CA TYR A 39 -2.96 18.85 3.55
C TYR A 39 -4.06 18.56 4.58
N ASN A 40 -4.79 19.58 5.04
CA ASN A 40 -5.87 19.41 6.03
C ASN A 40 -7.10 18.68 5.47
N LEU A 41 -7.27 18.68 4.14
CA LEU A 41 -8.26 17.84 3.46
C LEU A 41 -7.82 16.37 3.45
N ALA A 42 -6.55 16.11 3.15
CA ALA A 42 -5.97 14.78 3.00
C ALA A 42 -5.67 14.08 4.33
N TYR A 43 -5.41 14.82 5.41
CA TYR A 43 -5.07 14.27 6.72
C TYR A 43 -5.46 15.19 7.87
N ASN A 44 -5.97 14.58 8.94
CA ASN A 44 -6.14 15.21 10.25
C ASN A 44 -5.90 14.16 11.33
N ALA A 45 -5.01 14.44 12.28
CA ALA A 45 -4.68 13.51 13.36
C ALA A 45 -5.90 13.15 14.23
N SER A 46 -6.84 14.08 14.40
CA SER A 46 -8.08 13.87 15.17
C SER A 46 -9.17 13.16 14.36
N ASP A 47 -9.00 13.03 13.05
CA ASP A 47 -9.97 12.45 12.13
C ASP A 47 -9.26 11.61 11.05
N PRO A 48 -8.64 10.47 11.44
CA PRO A 48 -7.73 9.71 10.58
C PRO A 48 -8.42 9.10 9.35
N ILE A 49 -9.76 9.00 9.34
CA ILE A 49 -10.52 8.50 8.19
C ILE A 49 -10.31 9.34 6.93
N ARG A 50 -10.01 10.65 7.08
CA ARG A 50 -9.68 11.55 5.97
C ARG A 50 -8.53 11.01 5.14
N ALA A 51 -7.60 10.30 5.79
CA ALA A 51 -6.43 9.75 5.16
C ALA A 51 -6.63 8.33 4.57
N MET A 52 -7.85 7.96 4.19
CA MET A 52 -8.16 6.63 3.66
C MET A 52 -7.35 6.28 2.39
N THR A 53 -7.04 7.26 1.55
CA THR A 53 -6.19 7.05 0.36
C THR A 53 -4.79 6.62 0.76
N GLY A 54 -4.16 7.31 1.72
CA GLY A 54 -2.86 6.96 2.27
C GLY A 54 -2.87 5.64 3.03
N ALA A 55 -3.95 5.34 3.76
CA ALA A 55 -4.15 4.07 4.45
C ALA A 55 -4.24 2.88 3.47
N THR A 56 -4.98 3.06 2.37
CA THR A 56 -5.06 2.05 1.30
C THR A 56 -3.71 1.86 0.61
N LEU A 57 -3.05 2.97 0.30
CA LEU A 57 -1.71 2.97 -0.31
C LEU A 57 -0.68 2.27 0.58
N ALA A 58 -0.76 2.47 1.90
CA ALA A 58 0.12 1.79 2.85
C ALA A 58 -0.03 0.26 2.80
N ALA A 59 -1.27 -0.24 2.71
CA ALA A 59 -1.51 -1.66 2.52
C ALA A 59 -0.92 -2.18 1.20
N GLN A 60 -1.09 -1.42 0.12
CA GLN A 60 -0.55 -1.78 -1.20
C GLN A 60 0.98 -1.81 -1.21
N ILE A 61 1.66 -0.87 -0.54
CA ILE A 61 3.11 -0.83 -0.41
C ILE A 61 3.61 -2.09 0.32
N VAL A 62 3.02 -2.42 1.47
CA VAL A 62 3.38 -3.63 2.23
C VAL A 62 3.16 -4.89 1.39
N GLN A 63 2.04 -4.99 0.70
CA GLN A 63 1.73 -6.13 -0.18
C GLN A 63 2.71 -6.24 -1.35
N ALA A 64 3.10 -5.13 -1.97
CA ALA A 64 4.06 -5.10 -3.06
C ALA A 64 5.45 -5.58 -2.60
N LEU A 65 5.97 -5.02 -1.50
CA LEU A 65 7.26 -5.44 -0.96
C LEU A 65 7.24 -6.89 -0.46
N ASN A 66 6.18 -7.32 0.22
CA ASN A 66 6.03 -8.70 0.65
C ASN A 66 5.97 -9.68 -0.54
N THR A 67 5.39 -9.25 -1.66
CA THR A 67 5.41 -10.04 -2.91
C THR A 67 6.84 -10.22 -3.44
N THR A 68 7.68 -9.20 -3.32
CA THR A 68 9.11 -9.29 -3.66
C THR A 68 9.84 -10.25 -2.72
N VAL A 69 9.61 -10.15 -1.41
CA VAL A 69 10.21 -11.02 -0.38
C VAL A 69 9.81 -12.48 -0.60
N ALA A 70 8.50 -12.79 -0.62
CA ALA A 70 7.98 -14.13 -0.79
C ALA A 70 8.32 -14.73 -2.17
N GLY A 71 8.49 -13.87 -3.18
CA GLY A 71 8.90 -14.24 -4.53
C GLY A 71 10.41 -14.39 -4.71
N ALA A 72 11.22 -14.24 -3.67
CA ALA A 72 12.68 -14.23 -3.74
C ALA A 72 13.21 -13.29 -4.85
N GLY A 73 12.69 -12.06 -4.89
CA GLY A 73 13.13 -11.02 -5.84
C GLY A 73 12.58 -11.13 -7.27
N LYS A 74 11.78 -12.15 -7.60
CA LYS A 74 11.22 -12.34 -8.96
C LYS A 74 10.32 -11.23 -9.46
N LYS A 75 9.78 -10.40 -8.55
CA LYS A 75 9.00 -9.20 -8.85
C LYS A 75 9.68 -8.01 -8.18
N PRO A 76 10.72 -7.42 -8.81
CA PRO A 76 11.61 -6.47 -8.15
C PRO A 76 11.08 -5.03 -8.14
N ILE A 77 10.12 -4.69 -8.99
CA ILE A 77 9.62 -3.32 -9.16
C ILE A 77 8.10 -3.31 -9.13
N ASN A 78 7.54 -2.33 -8.42
CA ASN A 78 6.13 -1.97 -8.45
C ASN A 78 6.04 -0.46 -8.68
N ILE A 79 5.20 -0.04 -9.62
CA ILE A 79 4.99 1.37 -9.96
C ILE A 79 3.50 1.66 -9.86
N GLN A 80 3.15 2.75 -9.18
CA GLN A 80 1.79 3.23 -9.04
C GLN A 80 1.75 4.72 -9.38
N PHE A 81 0.66 5.13 -10.01
CA PHE A 81 0.40 6.52 -10.36
C PHE A 81 -0.80 7.00 -9.55
N GLY A 82 -0.69 8.19 -8.99
CA GLY A 82 -1.73 8.77 -8.14
C GLY A 82 -1.65 10.29 -8.12
N ALA A 83 -2.64 10.90 -7.48
CA ALA A 83 -2.68 12.33 -7.25
C ALA A 83 -1.92 12.72 -5.97
N TYR A 84 -1.54 13.99 -5.86
CA TYR A 84 -0.83 14.54 -4.71
C TYR A 84 -1.55 14.33 -3.37
N GLY A 85 -2.89 14.25 -3.37
CA GLY A 85 -3.67 13.98 -2.16
C GLY A 85 -3.36 12.61 -1.55
N GLY A 86 -2.97 11.61 -2.37
CA GLY A 86 -2.50 10.32 -1.88
C GLY A 86 -1.16 10.41 -1.15
N PHE A 87 -0.27 11.29 -1.62
CA PHE A 87 1.00 11.58 -0.95
C PHE A 87 0.77 12.28 0.37
N GLN A 88 0.03 13.40 0.39
CA GLN A 88 -0.24 14.15 1.62
C GLN A 88 -0.96 13.30 2.68
N SER A 89 -1.91 12.47 2.23
CA SER A 89 -2.59 11.50 3.09
C SER A 89 -1.61 10.51 3.73
N PHE A 90 -0.67 9.95 2.95
CA PHE A 90 0.38 9.08 3.47
C PHE A 90 1.36 9.85 4.37
N PHE A 91 1.76 11.07 4.02
CA PHE A 91 2.70 11.89 4.77
C PHE A 91 2.21 12.17 6.19
N GLY A 92 0.94 12.52 6.35
CA GLY A 92 0.34 12.69 7.66
C GLY A 92 0.29 11.40 8.46
N LEU A 93 -0.14 10.29 7.87
CA LEU A 93 -0.20 8.98 8.54
C LEU A 93 1.19 8.47 8.97
N ALA A 94 2.20 8.68 8.14
CA ALA A 94 3.58 8.30 8.41
C ALA A 94 4.33 9.33 9.27
N ASN A 95 3.66 10.42 9.70
CA ASN A 95 4.24 11.49 10.49
C ASN A 95 5.52 12.10 9.88
N LEU A 96 5.52 12.28 8.56
CA LEU A 96 6.66 12.82 7.80
C LEU A 96 6.85 14.33 8.01
N THR A 97 5.78 15.04 8.37
CA THR A 97 5.83 16.48 8.70
C THR A 97 6.68 16.78 9.93
N GLN A 98 6.89 15.80 10.81
CA GLN A 98 7.86 15.94 11.90
C GLN A 98 9.32 15.91 11.41
N ALA A 99 9.59 15.18 10.32
CA ALA A 99 10.94 15.05 9.76
C ALA A 99 11.32 16.28 8.90
N ASN A 100 10.37 16.81 8.12
CA ASN A 100 10.55 18.03 7.33
C ASN A 100 9.20 18.75 7.15
N PRO A 101 9.10 20.07 7.46
CA PRO A 101 7.87 20.85 7.22
C PRO A 101 7.44 20.90 5.73
N ASP A 102 8.32 20.62 4.77
CA ASP A 102 7.95 20.59 3.35
C ASP A 102 6.88 19.53 3.04
N PHE A 103 6.71 18.52 3.89
CA PHE A 103 5.64 17.51 3.75
C PHE A 103 4.23 18.05 4.02
N TYR A 104 4.08 19.30 4.46
CA TYR A 104 2.79 20.02 4.44
C TYR A 104 2.43 20.53 3.04
N GLY A 105 3.40 20.70 2.15
CA GLY A 105 3.21 21.23 0.80
C GLY A 105 2.43 20.27 -0.09
N VAL A 106 1.75 20.81 -1.11
CA VAL A 106 1.32 20.02 -2.28
C VAL A 106 2.58 19.59 -3.04
N PRO A 107 2.81 18.29 -3.27
CA PRO A 107 3.88 17.82 -4.14
C PRO A 107 3.83 18.45 -5.54
N ASP A 108 4.99 18.83 -6.06
CA ASP A 108 5.12 19.34 -7.42
C ASP A 108 4.87 18.23 -8.46
N TYR A 109 4.62 18.61 -9.71
CA TYR A 109 4.42 17.65 -10.79
C TYR A 109 5.62 16.72 -10.95
N ALA A 110 5.34 15.44 -11.25
CA ALA A 110 6.34 14.37 -11.36
C ALA A 110 7.12 14.06 -10.06
N SER A 111 6.63 14.50 -8.90
CA SER A 111 7.15 14.04 -7.61
C SER A 111 7.03 12.53 -7.45
N THR A 112 7.98 11.95 -6.74
CA THR A 112 8.04 10.51 -6.49
C THR A 112 8.32 10.25 -5.02
N MET A 113 7.60 9.27 -4.46
CA MET A 113 8.00 8.63 -3.22
C MET A 113 8.37 7.17 -3.50
N THR A 114 9.46 6.71 -2.92
CA THR A 114 10.05 5.39 -3.20
C THR A 114 10.28 4.65 -1.90
N PHE A 115 9.92 3.37 -1.89
CA PHE A 115 10.22 2.46 -0.78
C PHE A 115 11.18 1.41 -1.32
N GLU A 116 12.41 1.43 -0.82
CA GLU A 116 13.43 0.50 -1.27
C GLU A 116 13.61 -0.59 -0.22
N LEU A 117 13.43 -1.84 -0.66
CA LEU A 117 13.79 -3.03 0.10
C LEU A 117 15.21 -3.42 -0.26
N PHE A 118 16.09 -3.51 0.74
CA PHE A 118 17.51 -3.77 0.53
C PHE A 118 18.07 -4.70 1.59
N THR A 119 19.28 -5.19 1.36
CA THR A 119 20.06 -5.97 2.33
C THR A 119 21.54 -5.62 2.20
N ASN A 120 22.30 -5.84 3.27
CA ASN A 120 23.76 -5.87 3.21
C ASN A 120 24.31 -7.31 3.31
N ALA A 121 23.43 -8.30 3.49
CA ALA A 121 23.79 -9.72 3.54
C ALA A 121 24.02 -10.28 2.14
N ALA A 122 24.81 -11.36 2.05
CA ALA A 122 25.06 -12.04 0.79
C ALA A 122 23.76 -12.65 0.24
N PRO A 123 23.43 -12.44 -1.04
CA PRO A 123 22.23 -13.01 -1.64
C PRO A 123 22.48 -14.50 -1.96
N SER A 124 22.04 -15.43 -1.11
CA SER A 124 22.01 -16.84 -1.52
C SER A 124 20.97 -17.69 -0.78
N PRO A 125 19.90 -18.18 -1.46
CA PRO A 125 19.39 -17.74 -2.78
C PRO A 125 18.63 -16.39 -2.71
N PHE A 126 18.23 -15.96 -1.50
CA PHE A 126 17.65 -14.66 -1.16
C PHE A 126 17.90 -14.44 0.35
N PRO A 127 18.13 -13.20 0.83
CA PRO A 127 18.37 -12.94 2.25
C PRO A 127 17.19 -13.34 3.13
N ALA A 128 17.44 -13.71 4.38
CA ALA A 128 16.37 -13.97 5.33
C ALA A 128 15.64 -12.64 5.65
N PRO A 129 14.33 -12.66 5.98
CA PRO A 129 13.57 -11.44 6.26
C PRO A 129 14.17 -10.52 7.34
N GLU A 130 14.87 -11.10 8.32
CA GLU A 130 15.60 -10.40 9.37
C GLU A 130 16.82 -9.61 8.87
N ASP A 131 17.38 -9.99 7.72
CA ASP A 131 18.50 -9.30 7.06
C ASP A 131 18.03 -8.21 6.09
N LEU A 132 16.72 -7.98 5.99
CA LEU A 132 16.12 -7.01 5.09
C LEU A 132 15.86 -5.68 5.81
N GLY A 133 16.25 -4.60 5.14
CA GLY A 133 15.95 -3.23 5.51
C GLY A 133 15.00 -2.57 4.51
N VAL A 134 14.26 -1.57 4.98
CA VAL A 134 13.47 -0.68 4.14
C VAL A 134 13.88 0.76 4.41
N ARG A 135 14.02 1.55 3.33
CA ARG A 135 14.15 3.01 3.43
C ARG A 135 13.11 3.70 2.56
N PHE A 136 12.62 4.83 3.05
CA PHE A 136 11.72 5.71 2.33
C PHE A 136 12.50 6.88 1.74
N LEU A 137 12.29 7.16 0.45
CA LEU A 137 12.83 8.30 -0.24
C LEU A 137 11.70 9.15 -0.83
N PHE A 138 11.91 10.46 -0.88
CA PHE A 138 11.03 11.39 -1.56
C PHE A 138 11.84 12.31 -2.46
N HIS A 139 11.30 12.60 -3.63
CA HIS A 139 11.79 13.64 -4.52
C HIS A 139 10.61 14.50 -4.97
N ASN A 140 10.74 15.81 -4.75
CA ASN A 140 9.71 16.78 -5.11
C ASN A 140 10.05 17.34 -6.51
N GLY A 141 9.25 17.00 -7.52
CA GLY A 141 9.51 17.35 -8.92
C GLY A 141 10.33 16.30 -9.69
N THR A 142 10.79 16.69 -10.88
CA THR A 142 11.53 15.81 -11.81
C THR A 142 12.92 15.46 -11.28
N THR A 143 13.22 14.17 -11.16
CA THR A 143 14.55 13.65 -10.79
C THR A 143 15.56 13.79 -11.95
N GLY A 144 16.83 14.03 -11.63
CA GLY A 144 17.94 14.06 -12.59
C GLY A 144 19.31 13.92 -11.92
N ASN A 145 20.40 13.99 -12.68
CA ASN A 145 21.76 13.76 -12.14
C ASN A 145 22.15 14.71 -10.99
N ASN A 146 21.57 15.92 -10.96
CA ASN A 146 21.81 16.93 -9.93
C ASN A 146 20.65 17.04 -8.92
N SER A 147 19.60 16.21 -9.06
CA SER A 147 18.37 16.25 -8.26
C SER A 147 17.92 14.82 -7.97
N VAL A 148 18.38 14.28 -6.83
CA VAL A 148 18.25 12.86 -6.48
C VAL A 148 17.30 12.66 -5.31
N PRO A 149 16.59 11.51 -5.23
CA PRO A 149 15.70 11.22 -4.10
C PRO A 149 16.42 11.30 -2.75
N VAL A 150 15.75 11.91 -1.76
CA VAL A 150 16.28 12.11 -0.41
C VAL A 150 15.59 11.14 0.55
N ALA A 151 16.38 10.48 1.41
CA ALA A 151 15.84 9.56 2.41
C ALA A 151 15.29 10.32 3.63
N TYR A 152 14.10 9.93 4.10
CA TYR A 152 13.47 10.51 5.29
C TYR A 152 13.08 9.42 6.29
N PRO A 153 13.15 9.69 7.60
CA PRO A 153 12.70 8.73 8.60
C PRO A 153 11.17 8.62 8.58
N LEU A 154 10.66 7.40 8.70
CA LEU A 154 9.23 7.14 8.80
C LEU A 154 8.77 7.11 10.25
N PHE A 155 7.46 7.33 10.45
CA PHE A 155 6.73 7.11 11.71
C PHE A 155 7.19 7.99 12.87
N GLY A 156 7.74 9.17 12.57
CA GLY A 156 8.27 10.09 13.58
C GLY A 156 9.55 9.59 14.28
N GLN A 157 10.26 8.65 13.65
CA GLN A 157 11.56 8.21 14.15
C GLN A 157 12.69 9.12 13.68
N SER A 158 13.92 8.82 14.10
CA SER A 158 15.13 9.51 13.64
C SER A 158 15.90 8.72 12.56
N ASN A 159 15.72 7.40 12.50
CA ASN A 159 16.44 6.55 11.55
C ASN A 159 15.75 6.50 10.18
N THR A 160 16.51 6.68 9.11
CA THR A 160 16.03 6.62 7.72
C THR A 160 15.94 5.19 7.19
N THR A 161 16.43 4.21 7.96
CA THR A 161 16.34 2.78 7.67
C THR A 161 15.56 2.07 8.77
N LEU A 162 14.68 1.17 8.39
CA LEU A 162 13.93 0.28 9.28
C LEU A 162 14.24 -1.17 8.96
N SER A 163 14.20 -2.05 9.96
CA SER A 163 14.10 -3.49 9.70
C SER A 163 12.81 -3.78 8.93
N TRP A 164 12.78 -4.84 8.13
CA TRP A 164 11.56 -5.25 7.43
C TRP A 164 10.38 -5.44 8.39
N SER A 165 10.62 -6.04 9.57
CA SER A 165 9.59 -6.20 10.61
C SER A 165 9.07 -4.88 11.16
N ASP A 166 9.94 -3.91 11.44
CA ASP A 166 9.54 -2.61 11.99
C ASP A 166 8.78 -1.78 10.95
N PHE A 167 9.20 -1.87 9.69
CA PHE A 167 8.49 -1.26 8.57
C PHE A 167 7.06 -1.81 8.45
N VAL A 168 6.90 -3.13 8.37
CA VAL A 168 5.58 -3.78 8.28
C VAL A 168 4.72 -3.44 9.50
N SER A 169 5.29 -3.49 10.70
CA SER A 169 4.60 -3.11 11.93
C SER A 169 4.14 -1.65 11.92
N GLY A 170 5.00 -0.72 11.51
CA GLY A 170 4.69 0.71 11.40
C GLY A 170 3.57 1.00 10.39
N MET A 171 3.65 0.43 9.19
CA MET A 171 2.63 0.56 8.15
C MET A 171 1.28 0.00 8.60
N ASN A 172 1.27 -1.18 9.25
CA ASN A 172 0.05 -1.84 9.69
C ASN A 172 -0.70 -1.12 10.81
N LYS A 173 -0.10 -0.10 11.44
CA LYS A 173 -0.81 0.76 12.41
C LYS A 173 -1.94 1.56 11.77
N PHE A 174 -1.86 1.83 10.47
CA PHE A 174 -2.83 2.66 9.75
C PHE A 174 -3.27 2.07 8.40
N ALA A 175 -2.66 0.98 7.94
CA ALA A 175 -2.99 0.38 6.65
C ALA A 175 -4.42 -0.18 6.62
N VAL A 176 -5.16 0.10 5.54
CA VAL A 176 -6.49 -0.45 5.26
C VAL A 176 -6.42 -1.24 3.96
N GLY A 177 -6.26 -2.56 4.07
CA GLY A 177 -5.98 -3.43 2.92
C GLY A 177 -7.15 -4.28 2.42
N SER A 178 -8.28 -4.29 3.12
CA SER A 178 -9.46 -5.09 2.75
C SER A 178 -10.68 -4.21 2.55
N GLN A 179 -11.58 -4.67 1.67
CA GLN A 179 -12.88 -4.04 1.47
C GLN A 179 -13.68 -3.96 2.76
N SER A 180 -13.63 -5.01 3.60
CA SER A 180 -14.33 -5.00 4.90
C SER A 180 -13.83 -3.89 5.83
N ALA A 181 -12.50 -3.75 5.97
CA ALA A 181 -11.89 -2.71 6.81
C ALA A 181 -12.21 -1.31 6.26
N TRP A 182 -12.20 -1.16 4.94
CA TRP A 182 -12.58 0.09 4.28
C TRP A 182 -14.03 0.47 4.56
N CYS A 183 -14.96 -0.49 4.43
CA CYS A 183 -16.38 -0.29 4.69
C CYS A 183 -16.66 0.05 6.15
N GLU A 184 -16.02 -0.66 7.08
CA GLU A 184 -16.10 -0.41 8.52
C GLU A 184 -15.60 0.99 8.86
N ALA A 185 -14.42 1.36 8.35
CA ALA A 185 -13.83 2.67 8.59
C ALA A 185 -14.70 3.82 8.03
N CYS A 186 -15.25 3.65 6.82
CA CYS A 186 -16.10 4.65 6.17
C CYS A 186 -17.56 4.64 6.67
N GLY A 187 -17.95 3.69 7.53
CA GLY A 187 -19.34 3.56 8.01
C GLY A 187 -20.37 3.26 6.93
N ASN A 188 -19.96 2.66 5.80
CA ASN A 188 -20.87 2.29 4.71
C ASN A 188 -21.36 0.85 4.89
N SER A 189 -22.67 0.63 4.74
CA SER A 189 -23.31 -0.68 4.84
C SER A 189 -24.07 -1.09 3.58
N THR A 190 -23.88 -0.36 2.47
CA THR A 190 -24.62 -0.54 1.21
C THR A 190 -23.68 -0.84 0.04
N GLY A 191 -24.24 -1.32 -1.07
CA GLY A 191 -23.47 -1.62 -2.29
C GLY A 191 -22.38 -2.66 -2.04
N VAL A 192 -21.13 -2.30 -2.37
CA VAL A 192 -19.94 -3.15 -2.09
C VAL A 192 -19.74 -3.41 -0.59
N CYS A 193 -20.32 -2.59 0.28
CA CYS A 193 -20.26 -2.74 1.73
C CYS A 193 -21.49 -3.44 2.32
N ALA A 194 -22.40 -3.95 1.49
CA ALA A 194 -23.53 -4.73 1.97
C ALA A 194 -23.01 -6.04 2.60
N SER A 195 -23.37 -6.27 3.86
CA SER A 195 -23.24 -7.61 4.43
C SER A 195 -24.18 -8.54 3.66
N PRO A 196 -23.74 -9.74 3.24
CA PRO A 196 -24.68 -10.71 2.69
C PRO A 196 -25.69 -11.00 3.81
N THR A 197 -26.92 -10.50 3.66
CA THR A 197 -28.04 -10.94 4.47
C THR A 197 -28.20 -12.43 4.18
N THR A 198 -27.65 -13.28 5.04
CA THR A 198 -28.12 -14.65 5.16
C THR A 198 -29.56 -14.56 5.63
N SER A 199 -30.48 -14.45 4.67
CA SER A 199 -31.89 -14.77 4.86
C SER A 199 -32.00 -16.28 5.11
N ALA A 200 -31.52 -16.73 6.26
CA ALA A 200 -32.05 -17.93 6.87
C ALA A 200 -33.29 -17.46 7.64
N SER A 201 -34.45 -17.60 7.00
CA SER A 201 -35.73 -17.56 7.70
C SER A 201 -35.69 -18.53 8.87
N GLY A 202 -35.64 -17.97 10.08
CA GLY A 202 -35.53 -18.72 11.32
C GLY A 202 -35.66 -17.74 12.48
N SER A 203 -36.90 -17.37 12.78
CA SER A 203 -37.33 -16.59 13.93
C SER A 203 -36.67 -17.01 15.24
N SER A 204 -36.07 -16.06 15.97
CA SER A 204 -36.31 -15.89 17.42
C SER A 204 -35.74 -14.56 17.91
N THR A 205 -36.59 -13.82 18.58
CA THR A 205 -36.32 -12.60 19.35
C THR A 205 -35.49 -12.91 20.60
N SER A 206 -34.52 -12.06 20.91
CA SER A 206 -34.23 -11.63 22.29
C SER A 206 -33.22 -10.49 22.27
N GLY A 207 -33.57 -9.40 22.96
CA GLY A 207 -32.70 -8.25 23.18
C GLY A 207 -31.60 -8.54 24.20
N GLY A 208 -30.58 -7.69 24.19
CA GLY A 208 -29.52 -7.66 25.19
C GLY A 208 -28.60 -6.47 24.95
N SER A 209 -28.76 -5.43 25.76
CA SER A 209 -27.78 -4.37 25.99
C SER A 209 -26.52 -4.95 26.64
N GLY A 210 -25.33 -4.45 26.28
CA GLY A 210 -24.08 -4.89 26.88
C GLY A 210 -22.85 -4.12 26.41
N SER A 211 -22.23 -3.45 27.37
CA SER A 211 -21.10 -2.52 27.34
C SER A 211 -19.73 -3.08 26.90
N SER A 212 -18.93 -2.19 26.31
CA SER A 212 -17.46 -2.05 26.40
C SER A 212 -16.56 -3.28 26.59
N SER A 213 -15.62 -3.49 25.66
CA SER A 213 -14.20 -3.65 26.01
C SER A 213 -13.33 -3.42 24.78
N GLY A 214 -12.24 -2.66 24.97
CA GLY A 214 -11.22 -2.44 23.96
C GLY A 214 -10.56 -3.76 23.56
N GLY A 215 -10.46 -3.97 22.26
CA GLY A 215 -9.80 -5.13 21.68
C GLY A 215 -9.23 -4.74 20.33
N ILE A 216 -7.91 -4.89 20.21
CA ILE A 216 -7.12 -4.72 18.99
C ILE A 216 -7.86 -5.30 17.77
N SER A 217 -7.98 -4.50 16.71
CA SER A 217 -8.73 -4.82 15.50
C SER A 217 -8.33 -6.20 14.95
N LYS A 218 -9.30 -7.13 14.98
CA LYS A 218 -9.16 -8.54 14.55
C LYS A 218 -9.02 -8.70 13.04
N THR A 219 -8.89 -7.61 12.29
CA THR A 219 -8.97 -7.62 10.82
C THR A 219 -7.60 -7.84 10.18
N VAL A 220 -6.49 -7.41 10.81
CA VAL A 220 -5.11 -7.67 10.32
C VAL A 220 -4.69 -9.14 10.57
N ALA A 221 -5.28 -9.79 11.57
CA ALA A 221 -5.13 -11.23 11.78
C ALA A 221 -5.77 -12.07 10.65
N GLY A 222 -6.70 -11.50 9.87
CA GLY A 222 -7.38 -12.22 8.78
C GLY A 222 -6.48 -12.50 7.58
N VAL A 223 -5.68 -11.54 7.14
CA VAL A 223 -4.81 -11.72 5.96
C VAL A 223 -3.56 -12.52 6.31
N ILE A 224 -2.95 -12.25 7.47
CA ILE A 224 -1.83 -13.05 7.98
C ILE A 224 -2.33 -14.47 8.30
N GLY A 225 -3.50 -14.61 8.92
CA GLY A 225 -4.14 -15.90 9.18
C GLY A 225 -4.48 -16.68 7.92
N ALA A 226 -4.94 -16.03 6.86
CA ALA A 226 -5.20 -16.68 5.57
C ALA A 226 -3.91 -17.16 4.89
N MET A 227 -2.83 -16.38 4.97
CA MET A 227 -1.54 -16.78 4.39
C MET A 227 -0.87 -17.90 5.20
N VAL A 228 -0.96 -17.86 6.54
CA VAL A 228 -0.42 -18.89 7.42
C VAL A 228 -1.21 -20.19 7.30
N THR A 229 -2.54 -20.13 7.23
CA THR A 229 -3.36 -21.34 7.02
C THR A 229 -3.10 -21.96 5.65
N LEU A 230 -2.94 -21.14 4.60
CA LEU A 230 -2.56 -21.62 3.27
C LEU A 230 -1.18 -22.31 3.29
N ALA A 231 -0.19 -21.73 3.97
CA ALA A 231 1.14 -22.31 4.10
C ALA A 231 1.12 -23.65 4.86
N VAL A 232 0.34 -23.76 5.94
CA VAL A 232 0.19 -25.00 6.71
C VAL A 232 -0.51 -26.08 5.89
N ILE A 233 -1.60 -25.74 5.19
CA ILE A 233 -2.34 -26.69 4.35
C ILE A 233 -1.43 -27.22 3.23
N LEU A 234 -0.74 -26.34 2.51
CA LEU A 234 0.19 -26.77 1.45
C LEU A 234 1.37 -27.58 2.00
N GLY A 235 1.86 -27.28 3.20
CA GLY A 235 2.89 -28.06 3.88
C GLY A 235 2.44 -29.47 4.26
N VAL A 236 1.21 -29.61 4.77
CA VAL A 236 0.60 -30.91 5.09
C VAL A 236 0.37 -31.72 3.82
N GLU A 237 -0.19 -31.12 2.77
CA GLU A 237 -0.41 -31.79 1.48
C GLU A 237 0.90 -32.27 0.85
N ALA A 238 1.96 -31.45 0.90
CA ALA A 238 3.29 -31.83 0.41
C ALA A 238 3.89 -33.01 1.20
N THR A 239 3.70 -33.02 2.52
CA THR A 239 4.18 -34.12 3.38
C THR A 239 3.44 -35.42 3.08
N ILE A 240 2.11 -35.36 2.91
CA ILE A 240 1.29 -36.52 2.52
C ILE A 240 1.72 -37.05 1.15
N MET A 241 1.95 -36.18 0.16
CA MET A 241 2.41 -36.61 -1.16
C MET A 241 3.79 -37.30 -1.12
N LEU A 242 4.69 -36.85 -0.26
CA LEU A 242 6.01 -37.47 -0.07
C LEU A 242 5.91 -38.87 0.58
N ILE A 243 5.07 -39.03 1.60
CA ILE A 243 4.89 -40.33 2.29
C ILE A 243 4.13 -41.32 1.40
N ALA A 244 3.11 -40.85 0.66
CA ALA A 244 2.31 -41.69 -0.23
C ALA A 244 2.97 -41.96 -1.60
N GLY A 245 4.15 -41.39 -1.87
CA GLY A 245 4.86 -41.57 -3.15
C GLY A 245 4.16 -40.94 -4.36
N LEU A 246 3.22 -40.02 -4.13
CA LEU A 246 2.41 -39.38 -5.17
C LEU A 246 3.18 -38.20 -5.78
N ARG A 247 3.23 -38.14 -7.12
CA ARG A 247 3.87 -37.03 -7.85
C ARG A 247 2.83 -36.23 -8.63
N VAL A 248 2.91 -34.91 -8.54
CA VAL A 248 2.07 -34.01 -9.35
C VAL A 248 2.57 -34.04 -10.79
N VAL A 249 1.74 -34.54 -11.72
CA VAL A 249 2.04 -34.56 -13.15
C VAL A 249 1.15 -33.58 -13.89
N ARG A 250 1.74 -32.73 -14.73
CA ARG A 250 0.98 -31.82 -15.60
C ARG A 250 0.12 -32.63 -16.58
N LYS A 251 -1.16 -32.25 -16.71
CA LYS A 251 -2.15 -32.90 -17.60
C LYS A 251 -1.66 -33.11 -19.03
N ASN A 252 -0.84 -32.20 -19.56
CA ASN A 252 -0.29 -32.28 -20.92
C ASN A 252 0.74 -33.41 -21.11
N ARG A 253 1.34 -33.94 -20.03
CA ARG A 253 2.22 -35.12 -20.10
C ARG A 253 1.44 -36.44 -20.12
N LEU A 254 0.23 -36.46 -19.56
CA LEU A 254 -0.63 -37.65 -19.54
C LEU A 254 -1.27 -37.90 -20.92
N THR A 255 -1.59 -36.85 -21.67
CA THR A 255 -2.10 -36.95 -23.05
C THR A 255 -1.04 -37.33 -24.08
N ALA A 256 0.24 -37.05 -23.83
CA ALA A 256 1.35 -37.47 -24.69
C ALA A 256 1.66 -38.97 -24.58
N GLY A 257 1.56 -39.56 -23.38
CA GLY A 257 1.77 -40.99 -23.16
C GLY A 257 0.67 -41.88 -23.78
N ALA A 258 -0.58 -41.39 -23.80
CA ALA A 258 -1.70 -42.13 -24.40
C ALA A 258 -1.62 -42.25 -25.94
N ARG A 259 -0.86 -41.38 -26.63
CA ARG A 259 -0.69 -41.44 -28.09
C ARG A 259 0.35 -42.45 -28.57
N GLN A 260 1.22 -42.95 -27.70
CA GLN A 260 2.23 -43.97 -28.07
C GLN A 260 1.73 -45.42 -27.96
N GLY A 261 0.57 -45.67 -27.35
CA GLY A 261 0.06 -47.03 -27.12
C GLY A 261 -0.73 -47.67 -28.27
N ASN A 262 -0.89 -46.99 -29.43
CA ASN A 262 -1.80 -47.45 -30.49
C ASN A 262 -1.14 -47.66 -31.86
N VAL A 263 0.02 -48.32 -31.89
CA VAL A 263 0.60 -48.87 -33.12
C VAL A 263 0.71 -50.39 -32.98
N ALA A 264 -0.32 -51.10 -33.46
CA ALA A 264 -0.25 -52.55 -33.69
C ALA A 264 0.52 -52.83 -34.99
N PRO A 265 1.35 -53.89 -35.05
CA PRO A 265 2.04 -54.26 -36.28
C PRO A 265 1.08 -54.96 -37.24
N LYS A 266 1.21 -54.61 -38.52
CA LYS A 266 0.50 -55.19 -39.65
C LYS A 266 1.11 -56.57 -39.97
N ALA A 267 0.28 -57.60 -40.03
CA ALA A 267 0.56 -58.83 -40.78
C ALA A 267 -0.05 -58.70 -42.18
#